data_AF-A0A7G1IAF2-F1
#
_entry.id   AF-A0A7G1IAF2-F1
#
_cell.length_a   1.000
_cell.length_b   1.000
_cell.length_c   1.000
_cell.angle_alpha   90.00
_cell.angle_beta   90.00
_cell.angle_gamma   90.00
#
_symmetry.space_group_name_H-M   'P 1'
#
loop_
_entity.id
_entity.type
_entity.pdbx_description
1 polymer ?
#
loop_
_entity_poly.entity_id
_entity_poly.type
_entity_poly.pdbx_seq_one_letter_code
_entity_poly.pdbx_strand_id
1 'polypeptide(L)' 'MTLAICDVRGRPKSEAVEGTAAILDDSQTGAVYDAIGKRYGIVGKVFNFVSKLRGGMENNIGLELKVS' A
#
# COMPACT_ATOMS: atom_id res chain seq x y z
N MET A 1 -10.79 -12.43 -4.61
CA MET A 1 -9.32 -12.67 -4.69
C MET A 1 -8.84 -12.82 -3.27
N THR A 2 -7.84 -13.64 -3.00
CA THR A 2 -7.47 -13.92 -1.62
C THR A 2 -6.35 -13.02 -1.11
N LEU A 3 -6.41 -12.66 0.17
CA LEU A 3 -5.45 -11.82 0.88
C LEU A 3 -4.89 -12.57 2.08
N ALA A 4 -3.60 -12.41 2.35
CA ALA A 4 -2.95 -12.93 3.55
C ALA A 4 -1.90 -11.92 4.05
N ILE A 5 -1.64 -11.91 5.35
CA ILE A 5 -0.52 -11.17 5.92
C ILE A 5 0.78 -11.85 5.47
N CYS A 6 1.78 -11.08 5.06
CA CYS A 6 3.09 -11.61 4.68
C CYS A 6 4.24 -10.82 5.32
N ASP A 7 5.42 -11.44 5.39
CA ASP A 7 6.65 -10.71 5.70
C ASP A 7 7.21 -9.96 4.48
N VAL A 8 8.27 -9.17 4.69
CA VAL A 8 8.90 -8.36 3.62
C VAL A 8 9.48 -9.17 2.46
N ARG A 9 9.60 -10.50 2.59
CA ARG A 9 10.03 -11.41 1.52
C ARG A 9 8.84 -12.05 0.80
N GLY A 10 7.61 -11.65 1.13
CA GLY A 10 6.38 -12.19 0.56
C GLY A 10 5.98 -13.56 1.12
N ARG A 11 6.53 -14.00 2.27
CA ARG A 11 6.13 -15.29 2.86
C ARG A 11 4.85 -15.12 3.68
N PRO A 12 3.76 -15.85 3.38
CA PRO A 12 2.51 -15.77 4.15
C PRO A 12 2.70 -16.11 5.63
N LYS A 13 1.97 -15.41 6.50
CA LYS A 13 1.97 -15.55 7.97
C LYS A 13 0.56 -15.72 8.55
N SER A 14 -0.46 -15.76 7.71
CA SER A 14 -1.85 -16.02 8.07
C SER A 14 -2.48 -16.97 7.06
N GLU A 15 -3.65 -17.51 7.41
CA GLU A 15 -4.56 -18.08 6.42
C GLU A 15 -5.01 -17.01 5.42
N ALA A 16 -5.35 -17.46 4.22
CA ALA A 16 -5.85 -16.59 3.17
C ALA A 16 -7.36 -16.35 3.36
N VAL A 17 -7.79 -15.10 3.19
CA VAL A 17 -9.19 -14.70 3.30
C VAL A 17 -9.67 -14.10 1.98
N GLU A 18 -10.96 -14.21 1.68
CA GLU A 18 -11.53 -13.56 0.49
C GLU A 18 -11.54 -12.04 0.63
N GLY A 19 -11.31 -11.37 -0.50
CA GLY A 19 -11.28 -9.93 -0.56
C GLY A 19 -11.39 -9.39 -1.98
N THR A 20 -11.44 -8.07 -2.04
CA THR A 20 -11.52 -7.29 -3.27
C THR A 20 -10.48 -6.18 -3.25
N ALA A 21 -10.01 -5.81 -4.44
CA ALA A 21 -9.14 -4.68 -4.67
C ALA A 21 -9.82 -3.71 -5.64
N ALA A 22 -9.79 -2.43 -5.31
CA ALA A 22 -10.23 -1.36 -6.19
C ALA A 22 -9.04 -0.43 -6.49
N ILE A 23 -8.92 -0.06 -7.77
CA ILE A 23 -8.01 1.00 -8.19
C ILE A 23 -8.64 2.34 -7.79
N LEU A 24 -7.87 3.16 -7.08
CA LEU A 24 -8.29 4.51 -6.69
C LEU A 24 -7.95 5.52 -7.78
N ASP A 25 -8.63 6.67 -7.74
CA ASP A 25 -8.28 7.82 -8.58
C ASP A 25 -6.87 8.36 -8.24
N ASP A 26 -6.17 8.92 -9.22
CA ASP A 26 -4.81 9.46 -9.06
C ASP A 26 -4.73 10.55 -7.98
N SER A 27 -5.82 11.32 -7.78
CA SER A 27 -5.89 12.32 -6.71
C SER A 27 -5.75 11.72 -5.31
N GLN A 28 -6.01 10.42 -5.13
CA GLN A 28 -5.91 9.72 -3.85
C GLN A 28 -4.49 9.21 -3.55
N THR A 29 -3.56 9.25 -4.50
CA THR A 29 -2.19 8.75 -4.31
C THR A 29 -1.50 9.44 -3.13
N GLY A 30 -1.75 10.74 -2.91
CA GLY A 30 -1.26 11.46 -1.74
C GLY A 30 -1.76 10.89 -0.40
N ALA A 31 -3.07 10.62 -0.31
CA ALA A 31 -3.69 10.05 0.89
C ALA A 31 -3.17 8.63 1.20
N VAL A 32 -2.88 7.84 0.16
CA VAL A 32 -2.28 6.51 0.32
C VAL A 32 -0.86 6.61 0.90
N TYR A 33 -0.03 7.53 0.39
CA TYR A 33 1.28 7.78 1.00
C TYR A 33 1.16 8.20 2.46
N ASP A 34 0.22 9.08 2.80
CA ASP A 34 0.01 9.50 4.19
C ASP A 34 -0.40 8.33 5.08
N ALA A 35 -1.26 7.43 4.58
CA ALA A 35 -1.63 6.21 5.29
C ALA A 35 -0.42 5.27 5.51
N ILE A 36 0.45 5.10 4.51
CA ILE A 36 1.71 4.33 4.64
C ILE A 36 2.60 4.94 5.72
N GLY A 37 2.78 6.27 5.70
CA GLY A 37 3.60 6.99 6.67
C GLY A 37 3.06 6.87 8.10
N LYS A 38 1.73 6.90 8.27
CA LYS A 38 1.06 6.69 9.56
C LYS A 38 1.21 5.25 10.05
N ARG A 39 1.03 4.26 9.17
CA ARG A 39 1.06 2.83 9.52
C ARG A 39 2.45 2.32 9.88
N TYR A 40 3.48 2.76 9.16
CA TYR A 40 4.85 2.23 9.27
C TYR A 40 5.85 3.22 9.88
N GLY A 41 5.38 4.37 10.39
CA GLY A 41 6.21 5.35 11.10
C GLY A 41 7.39 5.85 10.26
N ILE A 42 8.59 5.86 10.85
CA ILE A 42 9.81 6.36 10.22
C ILE A 42 10.12 5.59 8.93
N VAL A 43 9.97 4.27 8.94
CA VAL A 43 10.22 3.42 7.76
C VAL A 43 9.29 3.80 6.61
N GLY A 44 8.00 4.00 6.91
CA GLY A 44 7.02 4.46 5.93
C GLY A 44 7.36 5.85 5.37
N LYS A 45 7.81 6.79 6.22
CA LYS A 45 8.20 8.13 5.78
C LYS A 45 9.43 8.12 4.86
N VAL A 46 10.45 7.31 5.17
CA VAL A 46 11.63 7.15 4.31
C VAL A 46 11.26 6.51 2.98
N PHE A 47 10.42 5.46 3.01
CA PHE A 47 9.88 4.84 1.80
C PHE A 47 9.14 5.87 0.93
N ASN A 48 8.22 6.64 1.52
CA ASN A 48 7.47 7.68 0.81
C ASN A 48 8.40 8.70 0.15
N PHE A 49 9.39 9.20 0.88
CA PHE A 49 10.34 10.19 0.36
C PHE A 49 11.09 9.64 -0.87
N VAL A 50 11.65 8.45 -0.75
CA VAL A 50 12.41 7.80 -1.81
C VAL A 50 11.53 7.42 -3.01
N SER A 51 10.27 7.03 -2.78
CA SER A 51 9.29 6.75 -3.84
C SER A 51 8.91 8.02 -4.61
N LYS A 52 8.62 9.12 -3.89
CA LYS A 52 8.26 10.41 -4.49
C LYS A 52 9.42 11.02 -5.29
N LEU A 53 10.67 10.87 -4.82
CA LEU A 53 11.86 11.26 -5.59
C LEU A 53 12.00 10.52 -6.93
N ARG A 54 11.41 9.33 -7.06
CA ARG A 54 11.36 8.55 -8.31
C ARG A 54 10.09 8.83 -9.14
N GLY A 55 9.41 9.95 -8.89
CA GLY A 55 8.19 10.34 -9.61
C GLY A 55 6.93 9.62 -9.11
N GLY A 56 6.96 9.01 -7.92
CA GLY A 56 5.85 8.20 -7.43
C GLY A 56 4.54 8.95 -7.14
N MET A 57 4.45 10.27 -7.32
CA MET A 57 3.18 11.01 -7.28
C MET A 57 2.46 11.00 -8.64
N GLU A 58 3.18 10.73 -9.72
CA GLU A 58 2.66 10.71 -11.10
C GLU A 58 2.61 9.28 -11.65
N ASN A 59 3.54 8.43 -11.21
CA ASN A 59 3.71 7.07 -11.74
C ASN A 59 3.05 5.98 -10.88
N ASN A 60 2.46 6.33 -9.74
CA ASN A 60 1.81 5.36 -8.85
C ASN A 60 0.32 5.66 -8.73
N ILE A 61 -0.46 4.59 -8.56
CA ILE A 61 -1.89 4.64 -8.30
C ILE A 61 -2.21 3.95 -6.97
N GLY A 62 -3.19 4.47 -6.25
CA GLY A 62 -3.65 3.88 -4.99
C GLY A 62 -4.46 2.60 -5.20
N LEU A 63 -4.35 1.65 -4.27
CA LEU A 63 -5.23 0.49 -4.20
C LEU A 63 -5.97 0.49 -2.86
N GLU A 64 -7.29 0.32 -2.91
CA GLU A 64 -8.11 0.01 -1.74
C GLU A 64 -8.32 -1.51 -1.66
N LEU A 65 -8.04 -2.10 -0.50
CA LEU A 65 -8.27 -3.52 -0.23
C LEU A 65 -9.40 -3.66 0.81
N LYS A 66 -10.36 -4.52 0.52
CA LYS A 66 -11.47 -4.87 1.43
C LYS A 66 -11.54 -6.37 1.62
N VAL A 67 -11.53 -6.82 2.87
CA VAL A 67 -11.78 -8.22 3.23
C VAL A 67 -13.29 -8.45 3.24
N SER A 68 -13.74 -9.61 2.75
CA SER A 68 -15.15 -10.02 2.72
C SER A 68 -15.54 -10.89 3.91
#